data_AF-A0A1W9TJU4-F1
#
_entry.id   AF-A0A1W9TJU4-F1
#
_cell.length_a   1.000
_cell.length_b   1.000
_cell.length_c   1.000
_cell.angle_alpha   90.00
_cell.angle_beta   90.00
_cell.angle_gamma   90.00
#
_symmetry.space_group_name_H-M   'P 1'
#
loop_
_entity.id
_entity.type
_entity.pdbx_description
1 polymer ?
#
loop_
_entity_poly.entity_id
_entity_poly.type
_entity_poly.pdbx_seq_one_letter_code
_entity_poly.pdbx_strand_id
1 'polypeptide(L)'
;MRKNKLQADDPITTEEGVKIHCIVRKNRVLHVNPFRQCDYYARFGKGIDNKVQLPKLLVESGIVTKGGAWYKYKDKNDECIVVNGIEMKFQGKTKFLEALENPEIEEYFQEVLDGKIKKGELPVKFMSKEQQSSIEKQEDKNQMQMEELE
;
A
#
# COMPACT_ATOMS: atom_id res chain seq x y z
N MET A 1 -19.25 -2.02 14.26
CA MET A 1 -18.77 -1.27 13.07
C MET A 1 -17.82 -2.14 12.26
N ARG A 2 -18.03 -2.29 10.95
CA ARG A 2 -17.07 -2.96 10.06
C ARG A 2 -15.84 -2.05 9.91
N LYS A 3 -14.73 -2.40 10.55
CA LYS A 3 -13.52 -1.55 10.64
C LYS A 3 -12.88 -1.24 9.28
N ASN A 4 -13.09 -2.08 8.28
CA ASN A 4 -12.45 -1.98 6.96
C ASN A 4 -13.44 -1.70 5.83
N LYS A 5 -14.52 -0.96 6.10
CA LYS A 5 -15.45 -0.53 5.05
C LYS A 5 -14.75 0.45 4.10
N LEU A 6 -14.99 0.32 2.80
CA LEU A 6 -14.60 1.31 1.80
C LEU A 6 -15.11 2.70 2.21
N GLN A 7 -14.21 3.67 2.18
CA GLN A 7 -14.43 5.08 2.45
C GLN A 7 -14.64 5.84 1.13
N ALA A 8 -15.19 7.05 1.19
CA ALA A 8 -15.42 7.87 -0.01
C ALA A 8 -14.12 8.28 -0.76
N ASP A 9 -12.96 8.28 -0.07
CA ASP A 9 -11.64 8.57 -0.66
C ASP A 9 -10.96 7.31 -1.24
N ASP A 10 -11.51 6.13 -0.95
CA ASP A 10 -10.97 4.89 -1.50
C ASP A 10 -11.11 4.87 -3.03
N PRO A 11 -10.14 4.26 -3.74
CA PRO A 11 -10.06 4.28 -5.20
C PRO A 11 -11.12 3.44 -5.93
N ILE A 12 -11.83 2.57 -5.21
CA ILE A 12 -12.84 1.68 -5.77
C ILE A 12 -14.15 1.88 -5.04
N THR A 13 -15.25 1.71 -5.75
CA THR A 13 -16.60 1.66 -5.18
C THR A 13 -16.92 0.28 -4.63
N THR A 14 -18.00 0.18 -3.86
CA THR A 14 -18.48 -1.09 -3.29
C THR A 14 -19.00 -2.07 -4.33
N GLU A 15 -19.32 -1.60 -5.54
CA GLU A 15 -19.78 -2.43 -6.65
C GLU A 15 -18.59 -3.02 -7.42
N GLU A 16 -17.48 -2.29 -7.51
CA GLU A 16 -16.29 -2.70 -8.26
C GLU A 16 -15.41 -3.69 -7.50
N GLY A 17 -15.46 -3.70 -6.17
CA GLY A 17 -14.61 -4.60 -5.38
C GLY A 17 -14.63 -4.39 -3.87
N VAL A 18 -13.57 -4.89 -3.23
CA VAL A 18 -13.39 -4.86 -1.78
C VAL A 18 -12.00 -4.38 -1.38
N LYS A 19 -11.94 -3.68 -0.24
CA LYS A 19 -10.69 -3.38 0.46
C LYS A 19 -10.33 -4.55 1.39
N ILE A 20 -9.13 -5.07 1.26
CA ILE A 20 -8.60 -6.17 2.06
C ILE A 20 -7.47 -5.65 2.95
N HIS A 21 -7.55 -6.00 4.23
CA HIS A 21 -6.51 -5.70 5.21
C HIS A 21 -5.75 -6.98 5.54
N CYS A 22 -4.45 -6.98 5.29
CA CYS A 22 -3.57 -8.11 5.54
C CYS A 22 -2.62 -7.79 6.70
N ILE A 23 -2.48 -8.76 7.60
CA ILE A 23 -1.56 -8.70 8.74
C ILE A 23 -0.68 -9.94 8.67
N VAL A 24 0.63 -9.73 8.63
CA VAL A 24 1.60 -10.82 8.71
C VAL A 24 1.72 -11.24 10.18
N ARG A 25 0.93 -12.23 10.61
CA ARG A 25 0.93 -12.69 12.02
C ARG A 25 2.23 -13.38 12.41
N LYS A 26 2.84 -14.11 11.48
CA LYS A 26 4.07 -14.86 11.70
C LYS A 26 4.98 -14.72 10.49
N ASN A 27 6.22 -14.33 10.73
CA ASN A 27 7.25 -14.26 9.70
C ASN A 27 8.54 -14.87 10.26
N ARG A 28 9.00 -15.97 9.66
CA ARG A 28 10.27 -16.63 10.01
C ARG A 28 11.30 -16.57 8.88
N VAL A 29 10.96 -15.89 7.78
CA VAL A 29 11.80 -15.84 6.57
C VAL A 29 12.68 -14.60 6.58
N LEU A 30 12.11 -13.44 6.94
CA LEU A 30 12.86 -12.20 7.07
C LEU A 30 13.17 -11.94 8.54
N HIS A 31 14.37 -11.42 8.83
CA HIS A 31 14.78 -10.95 10.17
C HIS A 31 13.98 -9.73 10.66
N VAL A 32 12.96 -9.29 9.94
CA VAL A 32 12.19 -8.11 10.32
C VAL A 32 10.96 -8.49 11.13
N ASN A 33 10.60 -7.60 12.05
CA ASN A 33 9.49 -7.78 12.99
C ASN A 33 8.22 -8.29 12.27
N PRO A 34 7.59 -9.39 12.74
CA PRO A 34 6.24 -9.75 12.36
C PRO A 34 5.25 -8.61 12.66
N PHE A 35 3.98 -8.81 12.31
CA PHE A 35 2.89 -7.87 12.53
C PHE A 35 2.91 -6.62 11.65
N ARG A 36 3.66 -6.67 10.54
CA ARG A 36 3.51 -5.72 9.43
C ARG A 36 2.12 -5.83 8.82
N GLN A 37 1.59 -4.69 8.42
CA GLN A 37 0.26 -4.58 7.83
C GLN A 37 0.33 -3.98 6.44
N CYS A 38 -0.52 -4.46 5.54
CA CYS A 38 -0.80 -3.80 4.27
C CYS A 38 -2.29 -3.84 3.98
N ASP A 39 -2.79 -2.74 3.41
CA ASP A 39 -4.10 -2.71 2.78
C ASP A 39 -3.89 -2.89 1.27
N TYR A 40 -4.78 -3.61 0.61
CA TYR A 40 -4.86 -3.66 -0.85
C TYR A 40 -6.31 -3.73 -1.31
N TYR A 41 -6.52 -3.55 -2.61
CA TYR A 41 -7.84 -3.55 -3.24
C TYR A 41 -7.95 -4.73 -4.19
N ALA A 42 -9.05 -5.47 -4.09
CA ALA A 42 -9.38 -6.53 -5.03
C ALA A 42 -10.63 -6.12 -5.83
N ARG A 43 -10.50 -6.05 -7.15
CA ARG A 43 -11.61 -5.81 -8.08
C ARG A 43 -12.23 -7.13 -8.51
N PHE A 44 -13.56 -7.22 -8.48
CA PHE A 44 -14.26 -8.44 -8.87
C PHE A 44 -13.99 -8.76 -10.35
N GLY A 45 -13.63 -10.02 -10.65
CA GLY A 45 -13.26 -10.48 -12.00
C GLY A 45 -11.85 -10.10 -12.48
N LYS A 46 -11.14 -9.18 -11.81
CA LYS A 46 -9.75 -8.80 -12.15
C LYS A 46 -8.71 -9.28 -11.13
N GLY A 47 -9.12 -9.47 -9.88
CA GLY A 47 -8.20 -9.84 -8.79
C GLY A 47 -7.58 -8.62 -8.10
N ILE A 48 -6.35 -8.76 -7.62
CA ILE A 48 -5.64 -7.70 -6.88
C ILE A 48 -5.24 -6.59 -7.85
N ASP A 49 -5.54 -5.35 -7.48
CA ASP A 49 -5.32 -4.19 -8.32
C ASP A 49 -4.25 -3.25 -7.75
N ASN A 50 -3.02 -3.44 -8.24
CA ASN A 50 -1.85 -2.71 -7.75
C ASN A 50 -1.84 -1.24 -8.22
N LYS A 51 -2.34 -0.96 -9.42
CA LYS A 51 -2.31 0.39 -10.03
C LYS A 51 -3.06 1.41 -9.20
N VAL A 52 -4.23 0.99 -8.73
CA VAL A 52 -5.16 1.81 -7.97
C VAL A 52 -4.55 2.33 -6.65
N GLN A 53 -3.69 1.54 -6.03
CA GLN A 53 -3.06 1.89 -4.77
C GLN A 53 -1.83 2.77 -4.95
N LEU A 54 -1.20 2.73 -6.12
CA LEU A 54 0.09 3.36 -6.39
C LEU A 54 0.11 4.88 -6.09
N PRO A 55 -0.88 5.70 -6.51
CA PRO A 55 -0.90 7.14 -6.18
C PRO A 55 -0.83 7.42 -4.68
N LYS A 56 -1.50 6.58 -3.87
CA LYS A 56 -1.51 6.72 -2.42
C LYS A 56 -0.15 6.37 -1.82
N LEU A 57 0.46 5.28 -2.26
CA LEU A 57 1.79 4.85 -1.81
C LEU A 57 2.87 5.87 -2.17
N LEU A 58 2.80 6.46 -3.35
CA LEU A 58 3.74 7.48 -3.80
C LEU A 58 3.64 8.76 -2.94
N VAL A 59 2.44 9.13 -2.50
CA VAL A 59 2.25 10.26 -1.58
C VAL A 59 2.69 9.92 -0.15
N GLU A 60 2.30 8.75 0.37
CA GLU A 60 2.69 8.30 1.72
C GLU A 60 4.22 8.10 1.85
N SER A 61 4.91 7.76 0.77
CA SER A 61 6.37 7.65 0.71
C SER A 61 7.10 8.97 0.43
N GLY A 62 6.36 10.07 0.26
CA GLY A 62 6.92 11.38 -0.08
C GLY A 62 7.65 11.42 -1.43
N ILE A 63 7.39 10.48 -2.34
CA ILE A 63 7.87 10.55 -3.72
C ILE A 63 7.06 11.63 -4.45
N VAL A 64 5.74 11.55 -4.36
CA VAL A 64 4.81 12.51 -4.98
C VAL A 64 4.30 13.47 -3.92
N THR A 65 4.30 14.76 -4.24
CA THR A 65 3.72 15.80 -3.38
C THR A 65 2.25 16.03 -3.75
N LYS A 66 1.36 16.08 -2.75
CA LYS A 66 -0.06 16.39 -2.95
C LYS A 66 -0.35 17.80 -2.44
N GLY A 67 -0.77 18.69 -3.34
CA GLY A 67 -1.20 20.06 -3.04
C GLY A 67 -2.68 20.25 -3.43
N GLY A 68 -3.58 20.09 -2.47
CA GLY A 68 -5.02 20.08 -2.74
C GLY A 68 -5.39 18.90 -3.66
N ALA A 69 -5.92 19.22 -4.84
CA ALA A 69 -6.24 18.22 -5.86
C ALA A 69 -5.03 17.81 -6.73
N TRP A 70 -3.91 18.52 -6.66
CA TRP A 70 -2.76 18.28 -7.55
C TRP A 70 -1.77 17.27 -6.97
N TYR A 71 -1.37 16.32 -7.79
CA TYR A 71 -0.26 15.40 -7.56
C TYR A 71 0.92 15.86 -8.42
N LYS A 72 2.08 16.10 -7.81
CA LYS A 72 3.28 16.57 -8.51
C LYS A 72 4.47 15.70 -8.14
N TYR A 73 5.13 15.17 -9.15
CA TYR A 73 6.44 14.55 -9.00
C TYR A 73 7.52 15.49 -9.50
N LYS A 74 8.39 15.91 -8.58
CA LYS A 74 9.37 16.96 -8.84
C LYS A 74 10.79 16.44 -8.69
N ASP A 75 11.70 17.05 -9.44
CA ASP A 75 13.13 16.84 -9.30
C ASP A 75 13.72 17.66 -8.14
N LYS A 76 15.05 17.67 -8.01
CA LYS A 76 15.75 18.43 -6.97
C LYS A 76 15.67 19.94 -7.17
N ASN A 77 15.33 20.41 -8.36
CA ASN A 77 15.20 21.82 -8.72
C ASN A 77 13.75 22.31 -8.60
N ASP A 78 12.85 21.49 -8.03
CA ASP A 78 11.42 21.76 -7.90
C ASP A 78 10.65 21.80 -9.24
N GLU A 79 11.25 21.27 -10.32
CA GLU A 79 10.63 21.15 -11.64
C GLU A 79 9.90 19.81 -11.78
N CYS A 80 8.75 19.81 -12.47
CA CYS A 80 8.01 18.57 -12.68
C CYS A 80 8.75 17.67 -13.68
N ILE A 81 9.01 16.43 -13.28
CA ILE A 81 9.72 15.47 -14.12
C ILE A 81 8.86 15.12 -15.33
N VAL A 82 9.49 15.00 -16.50
CA VAL A 82 8.84 14.56 -17.73
C VAL A 82 9.30 13.15 -18.05
N VAL A 83 8.36 12.21 -18.17
CA VAL A 83 8.63 10.84 -18.63
C VAL A 83 7.83 10.59 -19.88
N ASN A 84 8.50 10.16 -20.96
CA ASN A 84 7.89 9.93 -22.27
C ASN A 84 7.01 11.11 -22.76
N GLY A 85 7.51 12.34 -22.61
CA GLY A 85 6.80 13.56 -23.02
C GLY A 85 5.63 13.96 -22.13
N ILE A 86 5.33 13.21 -21.07
CA ILE A 86 4.26 13.51 -20.11
C ILE A 86 4.87 14.15 -18.86
N GLU A 87 4.48 15.40 -18.60
CA GLU A 87 4.81 16.09 -17.35
C GLU A 87 4.09 15.38 -16.18
N MET A 88 4.84 14.98 -15.16
CA MET A 88 4.35 14.21 -14.00
C MET A 88 3.58 15.08 -13.00
N LYS A 89 2.50 15.68 -13.50
CA LYS A 89 1.62 16.60 -12.79
C LYS A 89 0.17 16.27 -13.13
N PHE A 90 -0.55 15.77 -12.14
CA PHE A 90 -1.90 15.25 -12.33
C PHE A 90 -2.90 16.02 -11.48
N GLN A 91 -4.02 16.44 -12.08
CA GLN A 91 -5.13 17.06 -11.38
C GLN A 91 -6.14 15.99 -10.99
N GLY A 92 -6.17 15.66 -9.70
CA GLY A 92 -7.03 14.63 -9.16
C GLY A 92 -6.46 13.23 -9.34
N LYS A 93 -7.13 12.28 -8.68
CA LYS A 93 -6.73 10.88 -8.65
C LYS A 93 -7.02 10.18 -9.98
N THR A 94 -8.14 10.50 -10.62
CA THR A 94 -8.58 9.90 -11.90
C THR A 94 -7.55 10.12 -13.00
N LYS A 95 -7.11 11.37 -13.22
CA LYS A 95 -6.07 11.66 -14.22
C LYS A 95 -4.74 10.98 -13.93
N PHE A 96 -4.42 10.76 -12.66
CA PHE A 96 -3.22 10.02 -12.30
C PHE A 96 -3.39 8.52 -12.64
N LEU A 97 -4.54 7.92 -12.35
CA LEU A 97 -4.81 6.53 -12.73
C LEU A 97 -4.82 6.34 -14.26
N GLU A 98 -5.38 7.29 -15.01
CA GLU A 98 -5.32 7.31 -16.48
C GLU A 98 -3.87 7.34 -16.98
N ALA A 99 -3.01 8.16 -16.37
CA ALA A 99 -1.58 8.19 -16.72
C ALA A 99 -0.86 6.85 -16.43
N LEU A 100 -1.27 6.12 -15.39
CA LEU A 100 -0.77 4.79 -15.04
C LEU A 100 -1.30 3.67 -15.95
N GLU A 101 -2.22 3.96 -16.87
CA GLU A 101 -2.56 3.02 -17.95
C GLU A 101 -1.42 2.91 -18.96
N ASN A 102 -0.57 3.95 -19.09
CA ASN A 102 0.67 3.86 -19.86
C ASN A 102 1.71 3.02 -19.08
N PRO A 103 2.13 1.85 -19.61
CA PRO A 103 3.07 0.97 -18.93
C PRO A 103 4.39 1.63 -18.55
N GLU A 104 4.90 2.56 -19.36
CA GLU A 104 6.18 3.22 -19.09
C GLU A 104 6.12 4.14 -17.86
N ILE A 105 4.99 4.82 -17.65
CA ILE A 105 4.80 5.68 -16.47
C ILE A 105 4.62 4.81 -15.23
N GLU A 106 3.85 3.72 -15.36
CA GLU A 106 3.66 2.76 -14.28
C GLU A 106 4.99 2.15 -13.84
N GLU A 107 5.78 1.64 -14.79
CA GLU A 107 7.08 1.01 -14.54
C GLU A 107 8.03 2.00 -13.88
N TYR A 108 8.10 3.24 -14.38
CA TYR A 108 8.92 4.29 -13.78
C TYR A 108 8.57 4.54 -12.30
N PHE A 109 7.28 4.68 -11.97
CA PHE A 109 6.88 4.88 -10.58
C PHE A 109 7.12 3.64 -9.71
N GLN A 110 6.97 2.44 -10.27
CA GLN A 110 7.28 1.19 -9.57
C GLN A 110 8.77 1.09 -9.27
N GLU A 111 9.65 1.40 -10.22
CA GLU A 111 11.10 1.40 -9.99
C GLU A 111 11.53 2.40 -8.91
N VAL A 112 10.99 3.61 -8.95
CA VAL A 112 11.28 4.64 -7.94
C VAL A 112 10.78 4.20 -6.56
N LEU A 113 9.59 3.59 -6.49
CA LEU A 113 9.01 3.07 -5.26
C LEU A 113 9.84 1.90 -4.72
N ASP A 114 10.20 0.93 -5.56
CA ASP A 114 11.02 -0.23 -5.22
C ASP A 114 12.41 0.19 -4.74
N GLY A 115 12.99 1.22 -5.35
CA GLY A 115 14.22 1.85 -4.89
C GLY A 115 14.12 2.33 -3.44
N LYS A 116 12.99 2.94 -3.05
CA LYS A 116 12.73 3.33 -1.66
C LYS A 116 12.42 2.13 -0.75
N ILE A 117 11.71 1.12 -1.23
CA ILE A 117 11.43 -0.11 -0.47
C ILE A 117 12.74 -0.80 -0.08
N LYS A 118 13.65 -0.98 -1.04
CA LYS A 118 14.95 -1.63 -0.83
C LYS A 118 15.82 -0.87 0.15
N LYS A 119 15.73 0.46 0.17
CA LYS A 119 16.42 1.33 1.15
C LYS A 119 15.74 1.34 2.53
N GLY A 120 14.55 0.77 2.66
CA GLY A 120 13.80 0.72 3.92
C GLY A 120 13.15 2.05 4.32
N GLU A 121 13.01 2.99 3.38
CA GLU A 121 12.54 4.36 3.65
C GLU A 121 11.01 4.50 3.68
N LEU A 122 10.27 3.43 3.35
CA LEU A 122 8.81 3.46 3.34
C LEU A 122 8.24 3.27 4.76
N PRO A 123 7.23 4.07 5.14
CA PRO A 123 6.54 3.89 6.41
C PRO A 123 5.74 2.59 6.40
N VAL A 124 6.29 1.54 7.00
CA VAL A 124 5.57 0.28 7.22
C VAL A 124 4.65 0.45 8.43
N LYS A 125 3.34 0.21 8.23
CA LYS A 125 2.38 0.18 9.34
C LYS A 125 2.55 -1.11 10.12
N PHE A 126 2.71 -0.97 11.43
CA PHE A 126 2.72 -2.09 12.36
C PHE A 126 1.40 -2.16 13.11
N MET A 127 1.01 -3.38 13.46
CA MET A 127 -0.11 -3.61 14.36
C MET A 127 0.16 -2.99 15.74
N SER A 128 -0.89 -2.60 16.47
CA SER A 128 -0.72 -2.05 17.82
C SER A 128 -0.15 -3.08 18.81
N LYS A 129 0.59 -2.61 19.82
CA LYS A 129 1.21 -3.49 20.84
C LYS A 129 0.19 -4.36 21.59
N GLU A 130 -1.02 -3.84 21.82
CA GLU A 130 -2.10 -4.57 22.48
C GLU A 130 -2.58 -5.76 21.64
N GLN A 131 -2.71 -5.56 20.32
CA GLN A 131 -3.09 -6.64 19.41
C GLN A 131 -1.96 -7.64 19.21
N GLN A 132 -0.70 -7.23 19.34
CA GLN A 132 0.46 -8.13 19.29
C GLN A 132 0.40 -9.11 20.47
N SER A 133 0.26 -8.57 21.69
CA SER A 133 0.18 -9.39 22.90
C SER A 133 -1.01 -10.35 22.92
N SER A 134 -2.15 -9.97 22.33
CA SER A 134 -3.29 -10.89 22.25
C SER A 134 -3.08 -12.04 21.27
N ILE A 135 -2.37 -11.80 20.15
CA ILE A 135 -2.02 -12.86 19.20
C ILE A 135 -0.99 -13.81 19.82
N GLU A 136 0.05 -13.28 20.48
CA GLU A 136 1.07 -14.09 21.17
C GLU A 136 0.45 -15.00 22.22
N LYS A 137 -0.42 -14.46 23.09
CA LYS A 137 -1.15 -15.25 24.09
C LYS A 137 -2.05 -16.34 23.47
N GLN A 138 -2.59 -16.08 22.29
CA GLN A 138 -3.41 -17.08 21.59
C GLN A 138 -2.53 -18.18 20.98
N GLU A 139 -1.36 -17.84 20.44
CA GLU A 139 -0.41 -18.83 19.94
C GLU A 139 0.11 -19.72 21.07
N ASP A 140 0.47 -19.15 22.22
CA ASP A 140 0.93 -19.91 23.39
C ASP A 140 -0.15 -20.90 23.87
N LYS A 141 -1.41 -20.47 23.95
CA LYS A 141 -2.53 -21.35 24.29
C LYS A 141 -2.74 -22.47 23.28
N ASN A 142 -2.68 -22.15 21.99
CA ASN A 142 -2.83 -23.15 20.94
C ASN A 142 -1.68 -24.17 20.98
N GLN A 143 -0.46 -23.74 21.32
CA GLN A 143 0.68 -24.63 21.45
C GLN A 143 0.53 -25.56 22.66
N MET A 144 0.12 -25.04 23.82
CA MET A 144 -0.18 -25.88 25.00
C MET A 144 -1.26 -26.93 24.69
N GLN A 145 -2.33 -26.55 23.97
CA GLN A 145 -3.38 -27.50 23.57
C GLN A 145 -2.89 -28.58 22.60
N MET A 146 -1.93 -28.27 21.73
CA MET A 146 -1.34 -29.27 20.84
C MET A 146 -0.44 -30.23 21.61
N GLU A 147 0.36 -29.75 22.56
CA GLU A 147 1.21 -30.57 23.43
C GLU A 147 0.38 -31.49 24.36
N GLU A 148 -0.82 -31.07 24.76
CA GLU A 148 -1.75 -31.91 25.53
C GLU A 148 -2.45 -33.01 24.70
N LEU A 149 -2.42 -32.91 23.37
CA LEU A 149 -3.04 -33.87 22.44
C LEU A 149 -2.05 -34.90 21.86
N GLU A 150 -0.75 -34.71 22.06
CA GLU A 150 0.34 -35.63 21.69
C GLU A 150 0.67 -36.63 22.82
#